data_AF-A0A482PIK7-F1
#
_entry.id   AF-A0A482PIK7-F1
#
_cell.length_a   1.000
_cell.length_b   1.000
_cell.length_c   1.000
_cell.angle_alpha   90.00
_cell.angle_beta   90.00
_cell.angle_gamma   90.00
#
_symmetry.space_group_name_H-M   'P 1'
#
loop_
_entity.id
_entity.type
_entity.pdbx_description
1 polymer ?
#
loop_
_entity_poly.entity_id
_entity_poly.type
_entity_poly.pdbx_seq_one_letter_code
_entity_poly.pdbx_strand_id
1 'polypeptide(L)'
;MITKPLFPAIIIVMLAGCATTSPPVQKAQKLKMSPTRTLDMETLCKEQAARRYNTGAQKIAVTGFEQFQGSYEMRGSTFRKESFVCSFDAEGQFLHLSMR
;
A
#
# COMPACT_ATOMS: atom_id res chain seq x y z
N MET A 1 8.02 -37.51 -63.55
CA MET A 1 7.07 -36.42 -63.90
C MET A 1 7.12 -35.41 -62.78
N ILE A 2 7.56 -34.19 -63.09
CA ILE A 2 7.75 -33.09 -62.15
C ILE A 2 6.36 -32.52 -61.80
N THR A 3 6.10 -32.19 -60.53
CA THR A 3 5.13 -31.15 -60.20
C THR A 3 5.76 -30.24 -59.15
N LYS A 4 5.72 -28.95 -59.46
CA LYS A 4 6.40 -27.82 -58.83
C LYS A 4 5.35 -27.03 -58.00
N PRO A 5 5.72 -25.92 -57.34
CA PRO A 5 5.46 -25.68 -55.92
C PRO A 5 4.31 -24.69 -55.69
N LEU A 6 3.82 -24.58 -54.46
CA LEU A 6 3.04 -23.42 -54.02
C LEU A 6 3.47 -23.00 -52.61
N PHE A 7 4.23 -21.90 -52.54
CA PHE A 7 4.42 -21.05 -51.36
C PHE A 7 3.09 -20.29 -51.05
N PRO A 8 3.01 -19.40 -50.04
CA PRO A 8 3.42 -19.44 -48.63
C PRO A 8 2.22 -19.07 -47.70
N ALA A 9 2.21 -19.43 -46.40
CA ALA A 9 1.25 -18.79 -45.48
C ALA A 9 1.67 -18.84 -44.00
N ILE A 10 2.17 -17.69 -43.55
CA ILE A 10 1.79 -17.01 -42.31
C ILE A 10 2.14 -17.71 -40.98
N ILE A 11 3.22 -17.18 -40.41
CA ILE A 11 3.51 -17.10 -38.98
C ILE A 11 2.32 -16.48 -38.24
N ILE A 12 1.76 -17.19 -37.25
CA ILE A 12 1.07 -16.56 -36.11
C ILE A 12 1.73 -17.08 -34.84
N VAL A 13 2.67 -16.29 -34.34
CA VAL A 13 3.20 -16.39 -33.00
C VAL A 13 2.05 -16.11 -32.04
N MET A 14 1.57 -17.12 -31.31
CA MET A 14 0.71 -16.90 -30.16
C MET A 14 1.58 -16.44 -28.98
N LEU A 15 1.82 -15.12 -28.87
CA LEU A 15 2.12 -14.51 -27.58
C LEU A 15 0.79 -14.42 -26.82
N ALA A 16 0.45 -15.46 -26.07
CA ALA A 16 -0.56 -15.35 -25.03
C ALA A 16 0.01 -14.44 -23.94
N GLY A 17 -0.41 -13.17 -23.95
CA GLY A 17 -0.03 -12.19 -22.95
C GLY A 17 -0.43 -12.67 -21.56
N CYS A 18 0.53 -12.60 -20.62
CA CYS A 18 0.23 -12.67 -19.20
C CYS A 18 -0.77 -11.56 -18.87
N ALA A 19 -2.05 -11.93 -18.72
CA ALA A 19 -3.03 -11.06 -18.11
C ALA A 19 -2.54 -10.75 -16.69
N THR A 20 -2.05 -9.54 -16.48
CA THR A 20 -1.84 -8.98 -15.15
C THR A 20 -3.20 -8.95 -14.48
N THR A 21 -3.45 -9.95 -13.64
CA THR A 21 -4.55 -9.95 -12.69
C THR A 21 -4.36 -8.72 -11.83
N SER A 22 -5.14 -7.68 -12.13
CA SER A 22 -5.30 -6.54 -11.23
C SER A 22 -5.68 -7.12 -9.86
N PRO A 23 -5.00 -6.71 -8.77
CA PRO A 23 -5.27 -7.29 -7.46
C PRO A 23 -6.76 -7.14 -7.15
N PRO A 24 -7.43 -8.20 -6.67
CA PRO A 24 -8.85 -8.14 -6.38
C PRO A 24 -9.07 -7.03 -5.35
N VAL A 25 -9.77 -5.97 -5.75
CA VAL A 25 -10.30 -4.98 -4.81
C VAL A 25 -11.34 -5.73 -3.98
N GLN A 26 -10.89 -6.31 -2.87
CA GLN A 26 -11.71 -7.05 -1.92
C GLN A 26 -12.79 -6.11 -1.37
N LYS A 27 -13.98 -6.16 -1.97
CA LYS A 27 -15.18 -5.43 -1.55
C LYS A 27 -15.77 -5.89 -0.21
N ALA A 28 -15.06 -6.72 0.57
CA ALA A 28 -15.61 -7.39 1.75
C ALA A 28 -15.29 -6.72 3.10
N GLN A 29 -14.44 -5.71 3.17
CA GLN A 29 -14.07 -5.06 4.45
C GLN A 29 -14.19 -3.54 4.42
N LYS A 30 -15.23 -3.03 3.74
CA LYS A 30 -15.71 -1.66 4.02
C LYS A 30 -16.59 -1.66 5.28
N LEU A 31 -16.20 -2.41 6.31
CA LEU A 31 -16.59 -2.09 7.68
C LEU A 31 -15.93 -0.75 7.94
N LYS A 32 -16.70 0.34 7.76
CA LYS A 32 -16.28 1.71 8.08
C LYS A 32 -15.50 1.63 9.39
N MET A 33 -14.18 1.85 9.33
CA MET A 33 -13.37 1.94 10.55
C MET A 33 -14.08 2.87 11.51
N SER A 34 -14.27 2.43 12.75
CA SER A 34 -14.88 3.29 13.76
C SER A 34 -13.93 4.49 13.98
N PRO A 35 -14.46 5.71 14.12
CA PRO A 35 -13.63 6.88 14.41
C PRO A 35 -12.73 6.68 15.63
N THR A 36 -13.19 5.92 16.63
CA THR A 36 -12.41 5.51 17.80
C THR A 36 -11.16 4.74 17.41
N ARG A 37 -11.27 3.76 16.51
CA ARG A 37 -10.14 2.94 16.11
C ARG A 37 -9.11 3.75 15.34
N THR A 38 -9.53 4.61 14.42
CA THR A 38 -8.59 5.50 13.71
C THR A 38 -7.87 6.45 14.67
N LEU A 39 -8.55 6.96 15.70
CA LEU A 39 -7.94 7.78 16.75
C LEU A 39 -6.90 7.00 17.57
N ASP A 40 -7.18 5.74 17.91
CA ASP A 40 -6.23 4.86 18.61
C ASP A 40 -4.97 4.63 17.76
N MET A 41 -5.16 4.34 16.47
CA MET A 41 -4.04 4.15 15.54
C MET A 41 -3.20 5.43 15.40
N GLU A 42 -3.84 6.60 15.31
CA GLU A 42 -3.15 7.89 15.21
C GLU A 42 -2.30 8.16 16.45
N THR A 43 -2.87 7.92 17.63
CA THR A 43 -2.18 8.10 18.91
C THR A 43 -0.94 7.20 18.97
N LEU A 44 -1.11 5.92 18.66
CA LEU A 44 -0.02 4.96 18.66
C LEU A 44 1.07 5.33 17.63
N CYS A 45 0.68 5.78 16.43
CA CYS A 45 1.61 6.25 15.41
C CYS A 45 2.44 7.44 15.92
N LYS A 46 1.79 8.42 16.57
CA LYS A 46 2.48 9.57 17.16
C LYS A 46 3.47 9.16 18.25
N GLU A 47 3.14 8.19 19.10
CA GLU A 47 4.04 7.68 20.14
C GLU A 47 5.27 6.98 19.55
N GLN A 48 5.07 6.11 18.55
CA GLN A 48 6.18 5.42 17.89
C GLN A 48 7.11 6.39 17.15
N ALA A 49 6.53 7.38 16.45
CA ALA A 49 7.29 8.43 15.81
C ALA A 49 8.04 9.31 16.82
N ALA A 50 7.40 9.70 17.91
CA ALA A 50 8.03 10.46 19.00
C ALA A 50 9.27 9.75 19.55
N ARG A 51 9.16 8.44 19.81
CA ARG A 51 10.29 7.59 20.24
C ARG A 51 11.38 7.53 19.17
N ARG A 52 11.02 7.31 17.90
CA ARG A 52 11.97 7.14 16.80
C ARG A 52 12.76 8.40 16.46
N TYR A 53 12.12 9.57 16.58
CA TYR A 53 12.68 10.88 16.27
C TYR A 53 13.15 11.66 17.50
N ASN A 54 13.13 11.04 18.68
CA ASN A 54 13.53 11.64 19.96
C ASN A 54 12.87 13.01 20.19
N THR A 55 11.55 13.06 20.05
CA THR A 55 10.72 14.27 20.20
C THR A 55 9.45 13.94 20.99
N GLY A 56 8.64 14.94 21.34
CA GLY A 56 7.34 14.71 21.97
C GLY A 56 6.25 14.34 20.96
N ALA A 57 5.30 13.49 21.35
CA ALA A 57 4.16 13.09 20.49
C ALA A 57 3.31 14.28 20.04
N GLN A 58 3.22 15.33 20.85
CA GLN A 58 2.56 16.59 20.49
C GLN A 58 3.26 17.37 19.36
N LYS A 59 4.52 17.03 19.05
CA LYS A 59 5.31 17.60 17.94
C LYS A 59 5.30 16.70 16.69
N ILE A 60 4.48 15.65 16.70
CA ILE A 60 4.25 14.77 15.56
C ILE A 60 2.89 15.11 14.95
N ALA A 61 2.89 15.43 13.65
CA ALA A 61 1.67 15.63 12.89
C ALA A 61 1.39 14.37 12.07
N VAL A 62 0.15 13.84 12.17
CA VAL A 62 -0.35 12.86 11.20
C VAL A 62 -1.04 13.65 10.09
N THR A 63 -0.62 13.41 8.86
CA THR A 63 -0.98 14.21 7.68
C THR A 63 -1.86 13.45 6.69
N GLY A 64 -1.94 12.12 6.81
CA GLY A 64 -2.79 11.30 5.94
C GLY A 64 -3.05 9.93 6.51
N PHE A 65 -4.17 9.35 6.12
CA PHE A 65 -4.60 8.00 6.47
C PHE A 65 -5.06 7.31 5.19
N GLU A 66 -4.41 6.21 4.82
CA GLU A 66 -4.71 5.44 3.62
C GLU A 66 -4.86 3.95 3.96
N GLN A 67 -5.72 3.25 3.22
CA GLN A 67 -5.82 1.81 3.27
C GLN A 67 -5.13 1.24 2.03
N PHE A 68 -4.12 0.38 2.21
CA PHE A 68 -3.32 -0.19 1.13
C PHE A 68 -3.32 -1.72 1.23
N GLN A 69 -3.93 -2.41 0.26
CA GLN A 69 -3.92 -3.89 0.16
C GLN A 69 -4.30 -4.63 1.46
N GLY A 70 -5.22 -4.08 2.26
CA GLY A 70 -5.65 -4.69 3.52
C GLY A 70 -4.84 -4.28 4.75
N SER A 71 -3.81 -3.45 4.59
CA SER A 71 -3.16 -2.73 5.68
C SER A 71 -3.63 -1.27 5.72
N TYR A 72 -3.28 -0.57 6.79
CA TYR A 72 -3.48 0.88 6.91
C TYR A 72 -2.14 1.57 7.04
N GLU A 73 -1.97 2.67 6.32
CA GLU A 73 -0.80 3.53 6.38
C GLU A 73 -1.21 4.90 6.89
N MET A 74 -0.53 5.36 7.95
CA MET A 74 -0.59 6.74 8.39
C MET A 74 0.68 7.47 8.03
N ARG A 75 0.53 8.51 7.24
CA ARG A 75 1.61 9.43 6.89
C ARG A 75 1.70 10.49 7.97
N GLY A 76 2.91 10.88 8.32
CA GLY A 76 3.13 11.96 9.25
C GLY A 76 4.43 12.67 9.03
N SER A 77 4.60 13.76 9.78
CA SER A 77 5.84 14.53 9.78
C SER A 77 6.19 15.04 11.18
N THR A 78 7.50 15.19 11.42
CA THR A 78 8.01 15.83 12.63
C THR A 78 7.97 17.35 12.49
N PHE A 79 8.16 18.07 13.61
CA PHE A 79 8.35 19.53 13.58
C PHE A 79 9.55 19.98 12.71
N ARG A 80 10.49 19.07 12.42
CA ARG A 80 11.63 19.31 11.54
C ARG A 80 11.34 18.97 10.07
N LYS A 81 10.08 18.69 9.73
CA LYS A 81 9.61 18.28 8.39
C LYS A 81 10.17 16.94 7.91
N GLU A 82 10.62 16.08 8.82
CA GLU A 82 11.00 14.71 8.48
C GLU A 82 9.73 13.90 8.26
N SER A 83 9.60 13.24 7.11
CA SER A 83 8.42 12.46 6.76
C SER A 83 8.56 11.00 7.18
N PHE A 84 7.45 10.39 7.60
CA PHE A 84 7.40 8.98 7.96
C PHE A 84 6.04 8.36 7.64
N VAL A 85 6.00 7.03 7.67
CA VAL A 85 4.77 6.25 7.54
C VAL A 85 4.71 5.21 8.66
N CYS A 86 3.62 5.19 9.41
CA CYS A 86 3.25 4.10 10.30
C CYS A 86 2.36 3.13 9.54
N SER A 87 2.71 1.85 9.53
CA SER A 87 1.90 0.78 8.93
C SER A 87 1.20 -0.03 10.01
N PHE A 88 -0.04 -0.40 9.74
CA PHE A 88 -0.88 -1.22 10.60
C PHE A 88 -1.51 -2.34 9.79
N ASP A 89 -1.74 -3.51 10.38
CA ASP A 89 -2.48 -4.58 9.70
C ASP A 89 -3.99 -4.26 9.59
N ALA A 90 -4.76 -5.20 9.03
CA ALA A 90 -6.21 -5.09 8.91
C ALA A 90 -6.92 -4.92 10.28
N GLU A 91 -6.26 -5.38 11.35
CA GLU A 91 -6.70 -5.35 12.73
C GLU A 91 -6.17 -4.13 13.50
N GLY A 92 -5.54 -3.18 12.83
CA GLY A 92 -4.98 -2.00 13.49
C GLY A 92 -3.84 -2.34 14.47
N GLN A 93 -3.20 -3.50 14.36
CA GLN A 93 -1.97 -3.72 15.11
C GLN A 93 -0.83 -3.03 14.38
N PHE A 94 0.03 -2.37 15.15
CA PHE A 94 1.17 -1.67 14.59
C PHE A 94 2.19 -2.67 14.05
N LEU A 95 2.57 -2.47 12.79
CA LEU A 95 3.54 -3.30 12.11
C LEU A 95 4.93 -2.67 12.17
N HIS A 96 5.08 -1.48 11.59
CA HIS A 96 6.36 -0.77 11.58
C HIS A 96 6.19 0.72 11.31
N LEU A 97 7.28 1.47 11.57
CA LEU A 97 7.44 2.86 11.14
C LEU A 97 8.62 2.94 10.17
N SER A 98 8.38 3.50 8.97
CA SER A 98 9.40 3.75 7.96
C SER A 98 9.59 5.25 7.71
N MET A 99 10.83 5.62 7.40
CA MET A 99 11.18 6.97 6.97
C MET A 99 10.89 7.11 5.47
N ARG A 100 10.42 8.29 5.04
CA ARG A 100 10.16 8.61 3.63
C ARG A 100 11.09 9.71 3.14
#